data_AF-A0A7Y7M905-F1
#
_entry.id   AF-A0A7Y7M905-F1
#
_cell.length_a   1.000
_cell.length_b   1.000
_cell.length_c   1.000
_cell.angle_alpha   90.00
_cell.angle_beta   90.00
_cell.angle_gamma   90.00
#
_symmetry.space_group_name_H-M   'P 1'
#
loop_
_entity.id
_entity.type
_entity.pdbx_description
1 polymer ?
#
loop_
_entity_poly.entity_id
_entity_poly.type
_entity_poly.pdbx_seq_one_letter_code
_entity_poly.pdbx_strand_id
1 'polypeptide(L)'
;MMNRRNTRHRAFDPDPDAPERCCDMAGCGEAAGYRAPRSRETLTEYFWFCLPHVREYNARWDYYKGMSPGQIEAHIRDDVSWNRPSWRLGQRGGRTHFAEEDLIDPLDLLGGGRPVRRP
;
A
#
# COMPACT_ATOMS: atom_id res chain seq x y z
N MET A 1 -27.07 3.73 -32.07
CA MET A 1 -26.08 2.84 -31.41
C MET A 1 -25.21 3.69 -30.50
N MET A 2 -25.33 3.49 -29.19
CA MET A 2 -24.57 4.27 -28.20
C MET A 2 -23.16 3.66 -28.10
N ASN A 3 -22.14 4.36 -28.60
CA ASN A 3 -20.76 3.91 -28.45
C ASN A 3 -20.40 3.93 -26.96
N ARG A 4 -20.27 2.75 -26.34
CA ARG A 4 -19.70 2.64 -24.98
C ARG A 4 -18.25 3.09 -25.08
N ARG A 5 -17.95 4.32 -24.63
CA ARG A 5 -16.56 4.77 -24.49
C ARG A 5 -15.89 3.84 -23.48
N ASN A 6 -14.80 3.21 -23.87
CA ASN A 6 -14.03 2.35 -22.99
C ASN A 6 -13.47 3.21 -21.85
N THR A 7 -14.03 3.10 -20.65
CA THR A 7 -13.68 3.88 -19.46
C THR A 7 -12.43 3.36 -18.74
N ARG A 8 -11.72 2.42 -19.34
CA ARG A 8 -10.49 1.87 -18.76
C ARG A 8 -9.33 2.80 -19.09
N HIS A 9 -8.77 3.40 -18.04
CA HIS A 9 -7.48 4.07 -18.10
C HIS A 9 -6.46 3.12 -18.75
N ARG A 10 -5.75 3.62 -19.77
CA ARG A 10 -4.64 2.93 -20.41
C ARG A 10 -3.46 2.93 -19.46
N ALA A 11 -2.56 1.96 -19.63
CA ALA A 11 -1.39 1.76 -18.76
C ALA A 11 -0.44 2.97 -18.65
N PHE A 12 -0.59 3.97 -19.54
CA PHE A 12 0.22 5.19 -19.57
C PHE A 12 -0.64 6.43 -19.82
N ASP A 13 -1.86 6.48 -19.29
CA ASP A 13 -2.58 7.75 -19.26
C ASP A 13 -1.93 8.69 -18.22
N PRO A 14 -1.80 9.99 -18.52
CA PRO A 14 -1.28 10.97 -17.56
C PRO A 14 -2.17 11.04 -16.32
N ASP A 15 -1.57 11.39 -15.18
CA ASP A 15 -2.30 11.53 -13.92
C ASP A 15 -3.36 12.66 -14.07
N PRO A 16 -4.64 12.42 -13.73
CA PRO A 16 -5.67 13.46 -13.82
C PRO A 16 -5.39 14.64 -12.90
N ASP A 17 -4.66 14.44 -11.81
CA ASP A 17 -4.25 15.48 -10.86
C ASP A 17 -2.87 16.07 -11.19
N ALA A 18 -2.41 15.88 -12.44
CA ALA A 18 -1.14 16.44 -12.89
C ALA A 18 -1.17 17.97 -12.95
N PRO A 19 -0.17 18.66 -12.39
CA PRO A 19 -0.05 20.10 -12.50
C PRO A 19 0.21 20.52 -13.95
N GLU A 20 -0.36 21.65 -14.37
CA GLU A 20 -0.08 22.26 -15.67
C GLU A 20 1.32 22.89 -15.68
N ARG A 21 2.35 22.05 -15.84
CA ARG A 21 3.75 22.47 -15.88
C ARG A 21 4.56 21.68 -16.88
N CYS A 22 5.73 22.23 -17.22
CA CYS A 22 6.71 21.54 -18.06
C CYS A 22 7.45 20.45 -17.27
N CYS A 23 7.99 19.49 -18.00
CA CYS A 23 8.85 18.44 -17.48
C CYS A 23 10.00 19.02 -16.65
N ASP A 24 10.25 18.47 -15.46
CA ASP A 24 11.33 18.92 -14.56
C ASP A 24 12.74 18.57 -15.10
N MET A 25 12.84 17.83 -16.21
CA MET A 25 14.12 17.49 -16.83
C MET A 25 14.72 18.67 -17.60
N ALA A 26 16.03 18.89 -17.42
CA ALA A 26 16.73 20.01 -18.03
C ALA A 26 16.62 19.99 -19.56
N GLY A 27 16.10 21.07 -20.14
CA GLY A 27 15.96 21.22 -21.59
C GLY A 27 14.71 20.56 -22.20
N CYS A 28 13.79 20.03 -21.40
CA CYS A 28 12.54 19.46 -21.88
C CYS A 28 11.36 20.43 -21.72
N GLY A 29 10.65 20.73 -22.81
CA GLY A 29 9.46 21.58 -22.82
C GLY A 29 8.12 20.82 -22.89
N GLU A 30 8.14 19.49 -22.73
CA GLU A 30 6.91 18.69 -22.80
C GLU A 30 6.07 18.80 -21.52
N ALA A 31 4.77 18.52 -21.63
CA ALA A 31 3.85 18.51 -20.50
C ALA A 31 4.20 17.41 -19.47
N ALA A 32 4.23 17.79 -18.20
CA ALA A 32 4.56 16.89 -17.10
C ALA A 32 3.32 16.14 -16.60
N GLY A 33 3.05 14.96 -17.17
CA GLY A 33 1.89 14.13 -16.82
C GLY A 33 2.17 13.00 -15.83
N TYR A 34 3.44 12.77 -15.46
CA TYR A 34 3.84 11.60 -14.67
C TYR A 34 4.68 11.98 -13.47
N ARG A 35 4.29 11.51 -12.29
CA ARG A 35 5.00 11.75 -11.02
C ARG A 35 6.07 10.70 -10.77
N ALA A 36 7.20 11.12 -10.21
CA ALA A 36 8.28 10.25 -9.71
C ALA A 36 8.74 10.72 -8.32
N PRO A 37 9.06 9.81 -7.37
CA PRO A 37 9.52 10.18 -6.04
C PRO A 37 10.88 10.86 -6.10
N ARG A 38 11.12 11.90 -5.28
CA ARG A 38 12.46 12.56 -5.25
C ARG A 38 13.49 11.78 -4.44
N SER A 39 13.04 11.21 -3.32
CA SER A 39 13.87 10.47 -2.37
C SER A 39 13.07 9.29 -1.84
N ARG A 40 13.79 8.28 -1.32
CA ARG A 40 13.18 7.19 -0.56
C ARG A 40 12.52 7.68 0.75
N GLU A 41 13.05 8.76 1.34
CA GLU A 41 12.64 9.24 2.67
C GLU A 41 11.53 10.29 2.58
N THR A 42 11.55 11.13 1.52
CA THR A 42 10.54 12.17 1.31
C THR A 42 9.39 11.65 0.45
N LEU A 43 8.52 10.86 1.08
CA LEU A 43 7.36 10.23 0.43
C LEU A 43 6.31 11.21 -0.12
N THR A 44 6.30 12.46 0.35
CA THR A 44 5.35 13.52 -0.06
C THR A 44 5.86 14.37 -1.22
N GLU A 45 7.10 14.18 -1.63
CA GLU A 45 7.79 15.02 -2.60
C GLU A 45 7.99 14.31 -3.92
N TYR A 46 7.44 14.90 -4.98
CA TYR A 46 7.52 14.34 -6.33
C TYR A 46 8.15 15.31 -7.33
N PHE A 47 8.86 14.75 -8.30
CA PHE A 47 9.15 15.36 -9.59
C PHE A 47 8.04 15.00 -10.58
N TRP A 48 7.84 15.87 -11.56
CA TRP A 48 6.88 15.64 -12.63
C TRP A 48 7.60 15.66 -13.97
N PHE A 49 7.41 14.60 -14.73
CA PHE A 49 8.11 14.34 -15.98
C PHE A 49 7.11 14.03 -17.10
N CYS A 50 7.59 14.14 -18.33
CA CYS A 50 6.92 13.52 -19.47
C CYS A 50 7.21 12.01 -19.56
N LEU A 51 6.48 11.31 -20.42
CA LEU A 51 6.57 9.84 -20.56
C LEU A 51 8.00 9.30 -20.83
N PRO A 52 8.84 9.91 -21.70
CA PRO A 52 10.19 9.40 -21.90
C PRO A 52 11.08 9.60 -20.67
N HIS A 53 11.03 10.78 -20.02
CA HIS A 53 11.88 11.09 -18.88
C HIS A 53 11.51 10.32 -17.61
N VAL A 54 10.22 10.07 -17.37
CA VAL A 54 9.83 9.23 -16.22
C VAL A 54 10.34 7.79 -16.37
N ARG A 55 10.41 7.27 -17.60
CA ARG A 55 10.96 5.94 -17.88
C ARG A 55 12.46 5.89 -17.62
N GLU A 56 13.20 6.89 -18.08
CA GLU A 56 14.63 7.00 -17.80
C GLU A 56 14.90 7.14 -16.29
N TYR A 57 14.14 8.00 -15.62
CA TYR A 57 14.24 8.20 -14.18
C TYR A 57 14.02 6.90 -13.40
N ASN A 58 12.92 6.19 -13.70
CA ASN A 58 12.59 4.93 -13.05
C ASN A 58 13.61 3.83 -13.35
N ALA A 59 14.17 3.79 -14.56
CA ALA A 59 15.23 2.82 -14.91
C ALA A 59 16.53 3.06 -14.12
N ARG A 60 16.81 4.32 -13.75
CA ARG A 60 17.99 4.71 -12.96
C ARG A 60 17.73 4.69 -11.45
N TRP A 61 16.49 4.50 -11.02
CA TRP A 61 16.11 4.54 -9.62
C TRP A 61 16.57 3.28 -8.89
N ASP A 62 17.33 3.48 -7.81
CA ASP A 62 17.74 2.41 -6.91
C ASP A 62 17.34 2.78 -5.48
N TYR A 63 16.38 2.05 -4.93
CA TYR A 63 15.85 2.25 -3.59
C TYR A 63 16.88 1.94 -2.49
N TYR A 64 17.77 0.98 -2.72
CA TYR A 64 18.76 0.51 -1.76
C TYR A 64 20.09 1.25 -1.86
N LYS A 65 20.19 2.24 -2.75
CA LYS A 65 21.39 3.04 -2.94
C LYS A 65 21.87 3.67 -1.62
N GLY A 66 23.10 3.33 -1.22
CA GLY A 66 23.72 3.83 0.01
C GLY A 66 23.36 3.07 1.29
N MET A 67 22.58 1.98 1.21
CA MET A 67 22.37 1.06 2.34
C MET A 67 23.53 0.08 2.47
N SER A 68 23.85 -0.31 3.71
CA SER A 68 24.77 -1.41 3.96
C SER A 68 24.10 -2.76 3.67
N PRO A 69 24.87 -3.84 3.41
CA PRO A 69 24.31 -5.17 3.21
C PRO A 69 23.39 -5.62 4.36
N GLY A 70 23.76 -5.33 5.61
CA GLY A 70 22.93 -5.67 6.77
C GLY A 70 21.60 -4.90 6.83
N GLN A 71 21.56 -3.66 6.34
CA GLN A 71 20.30 -2.90 6.23
C GLN A 71 19.41 -3.48 5.12
N ILE A 72 19.99 -3.89 4.00
CA ILE A 72 19.25 -4.53 2.89
C ILE A 72 18.66 -5.86 3.36
N GLU A 73 19.44 -6.69 4.07
CA GLU A 73 18.96 -7.95 4.65
C GLU A 73 17.81 -7.74 5.65
N ALA A 74 17.88 -6.68 6.46
CA ALA A 74 16.80 -6.32 7.38
C ALA A 74 15.51 -5.97 6.62
N HIS A 75 15.60 -5.14 5.57
CA HIS A 75 14.46 -4.81 4.71
C HIS A 75 13.86 -6.05 4.04
N ILE A 76 14.70 -6.94 3.49
CA ILE A 76 14.24 -8.21 2.91
C ILE A 76 13.48 -9.06 3.93
N ARG A 77 13.96 -9.11 5.18
CA ARG A 77 13.28 -9.84 6.25
C ARG A 77 11.93 -9.21 6.61
N ASP A 78 11.85 -7.89 6.68
CA ASP A 78 10.63 -7.18 7.02
C ASP A 78 9.57 -7.31 5.90
N ASP A 79 9.99 -7.33 4.64
CA ASP A 79 9.13 -7.51 3.47
C ASP A 79 8.39 -8.85 3.47
N VAL A 80 8.95 -9.91 4.07
CA VAL A 80 8.25 -11.20 4.28
C VAL A 80 6.95 -11.02 5.05
N SER A 81 6.94 -10.09 5.99
CA SER A 81 5.77 -9.73 6.80
C SER A 81 5.00 -8.53 6.24
N TRP A 82 5.31 -8.09 5.02
CA TRP A 82 4.77 -6.86 4.45
C TRP A 82 5.04 -5.62 5.32
N ASN A 83 6.24 -5.54 5.92
CA ASN A 83 6.63 -4.52 6.88
C ASN A 83 5.67 -4.40 8.09
N ARG A 84 4.93 -5.47 8.43
CA ARG A 84 4.05 -5.51 9.61
C ARG A 84 4.83 -6.05 10.80
N PRO A 85 4.80 -5.38 11.96
CA PRO A 85 5.43 -5.92 13.16
C PRO A 85 4.78 -7.27 13.50
N SER A 86 5.60 -8.28 13.70
CA SER A 86 5.18 -9.60 14.19
C SER A 86 5.61 -9.78 15.65
N TRP A 87 4.79 -10.49 16.42
CA TRP A 87 5.08 -10.82 17.81
C TRP A 87 5.37 -12.30 17.92
N ARG A 88 6.23 -12.68 18.86
CA ARG A 88 6.39 -14.09 19.20
C ARG A 88 5.05 -14.64 19.66
N LEU A 89 4.75 -15.88 19.29
CA LEU A 89 3.56 -16.57 19.75
C LEU A 89 3.54 -16.55 21.29
N GLY A 90 2.47 -15.99 21.89
CA GLY A 90 2.33 -15.80 23.34
C GLY A 90 2.83 -14.46 23.91
N GLN A 91 3.46 -13.59 23.11
CA GLN A 91 4.04 -12.31 23.60
C GLN A 91 3.01 -11.17 23.72
N ARG A 92 2.04 -11.08 22.80
CA ARG A 92 0.80 -10.34 23.06
C ARG A 92 -0.07 -11.26 23.87
N GLY A 93 -0.02 -11.12 25.20
CA GLY A 93 -0.94 -11.76 26.13
C GLY A 93 -2.38 -11.35 25.84
N GLY A 94 -2.96 -11.93 24.79
CA GLY A 94 -4.39 -12.02 24.63
C GLY A 94 -4.86 -12.95 25.73
N ARG A 95 -5.71 -12.43 26.62
CA ARG A 95 -6.37 -13.11 27.72
C ARG A 95 -6.57 -14.59 27.37
N THR A 96 -5.85 -15.47 28.06
CA THR A 96 -5.93 -16.93 27.87
C THR A 96 -7.29 -17.50 28.27
N HIS A 97 -8.21 -16.66 28.75
CA HIS A 97 -9.60 -16.99 28.94
C HIS A 97 -10.43 -16.40 27.79
N PHE A 98 -10.75 -17.24 26.81
CA PHE A 98 -12.00 -17.12 26.08
C PHE A 98 -13.09 -17.51 27.08
N ALA A 99 -13.66 -16.53 27.79
CA ALA A 99 -14.79 -16.78 28.67
C ALA A 99 -16.05 -16.80 27.78
N GLU A 100 -16.78 -17.92 27.77
CA GLU A 100 -18.00 -18.09 26.97
C GLU A 100 -19.07 -17.03 27.31
N GLU A 101 -19.03 -16.51 28.54
CA GLU A 101 -19.84 -15.40 29.05
C GLU A 101 -19.60 -14.03 28.36
N ASP A 102 -18.46 -13.84 27.71
CA ASP A 102 -18.14 -12.60 26.96
C ASP A 102 -18.63 -12.66 25.50
N LEU A 103 -19.09 -13.83 25.04
CA LEU A 103 -19.63 -14.03 23.70
C LEU A 103 -21.14 -13.89 23.74
N ILE A 104 -21.66 -12.79 23.16
CA ILE A 104 -23.07 -12.72 22.82
C ILE A 104 -23.29 -13.75 21.70
N ASP A 105 -23.99 -14.84 22.01
CA ASP A 105 -24.39 -15.89 21.07
C ASP A 105 -25.90 -15.79 20.78
N PRO A 106 -26.33 -14.99 19.78
CA PRO A 106 -27.74 -14.79 19.47
C PRO A 106 -28.42 -16.05 18.92
N LEU A 107 -27.64 -17.06 18.54
CA LEU A 107 -28.12 -18.31 17.93
C LEU A 107 -28.07 -19.50 18.90
N ASP A 108 -27.58 -19.31 20.13
CA ASP A 108 -27.45 -20.33 21.19
C ASP A 108 -26.77 -21.62 20.71
N LEU A 109 -25.77 -21.48 19.84
CA LEU A 109 -24.99 -22.59 19.31
C LEU A 109 -24.04 -23.19 20.36
N LEU A 110 -23.66 -22.39 21.36
CA LEU A 110 -22.72 -22.78 22.41
C LEU A 110 -23.42 -23.34 23.66
N GLY A 111 -24.76 -23.29 23.74
CA GLY A 111 -25.55 -24.03 24.72
C GLY A 111 -25.63 -23.37 26.11
N GLY A 112 -25.29 -22.09 26.24
CA GLY A 112 -25.48 -21.31 27.46
C GLY A 112 -26.95 -21.05 27.82
N GLY A 113 -27.87 -21.24 26.87
CA GLY A 113 -29.31 -21.10 27.05
C GLY A 113 -29.96 -22.34 27.70
N ARG A 114 -30.10 -22.30 29.02
CA ARG A 114 -30.97 -23.23 29.78
C ARG A 114 -32.37 -23.30 29.12
N PRO A 115 -32.94 -24.50 28.86
CA PRO A 115 -34.16 -24.63 28.08
C PRO A 115 -35.32 -23.91 28.76
N VAL A 116 -35.90 -22.92 28.07
CA VAL A 116 -37.14 -22.27 28.49
C VAL A 116 -38.27 -23.31 28.39
N ARG A 117 -38.67 -23.87 29.54
CA ARG A 117 -39.87 -24.70 29.61
C ARG A 117 -41.08 -23.80 29.33
N ARG A 118 -41.70 -23.98 28.16
CA ARG A 118 -43.01 -23.39 27.84
C ARG A 118 -44.13 -24.27 28.46
N PRO A 119 -45.23 -23.64 28.92
CA PRO A 119 -46.34 -24.33 29.59
C PRO A 119 -47.07 -25.32 28.67
#